data_AF-A0A3N4JJU7-F1
#
_entry.id   AF-A0A3N4JJU7-F1
#
_cell.length_a   1.000
_cell.length_b   1.000
_cell.length_c   1.000
_cell.angle_alpha   90.00
_cell.angle_beta   90.00
_cell.angle_gamma   90.00
#
_symmetry.space_group_name_H-M   'P 1'
#
loop_
_entity.id
_entity.type
_entity.pdbx_description
1 polymer ?
#
loop_
_entity_poly.entity_id
_entity_poly.type
_entity_poly.pdbx_seq_one_letter_code
_entity_poly.pdbx_strand_id
1 'polypeptide(L)'
;MTRKLYLRAIVPIGLFFSLSLICGNQTFLYLGVAFIQMLKATTPVAVLLVGWGMNVETPSVRVLANVTVIVLGVIVASYGEIAFNLTGFLFQAAGIIFEAFRLILVQRLLWSAEFKMDPLVSLYYFAPVCALMNFLIFLVFEASKLGMSEILKLGLLTLLANGALAFVLNISVVFLIGRTSSLVLTLCGVLKDILLVGTSVFIWGSTVSLTQLFGYSLALGGLVLYRLGADKIREQYQRIRNDGSNAWEEFSTKHPTRRKVSIGGAAALILIMALGVMFGSGKTEIQSVPLEGGESSEVVYVPQNPNMVGQSGPFPVARLDLKYQPPRKLDIIVSIYKEHPTAVGQALEAIKRLPGFGDLNPNTIVYFKDPSADQRIVHDETKANAVRKLSTRGGNNAAWLTHIIDMWNELAEHTLFLDGSFQNLEKMAERIYDYYGPETGVLSLAPSLSRCACHQCKDPFGTEESWYRVPEIFASFNGDFCPAGDVLLSQSGQFIVSAKRIRGTPKHVYESMRDLLTSDDDHWIHSDKKLGYFTDDLDDPFFGRAFEKSWMIAFQCGDPRLAESCPILGERRQPQYPLDRCQCLDRNPADPKGPKPARIARRHVRKV
;
A
#
# COMPACT_ATOMS: atom_id res chain seq x y z
N MET A 1 39.27 18.53 -29.84
CA MET A 1 39.76 18.13 -28.50
C MET A 1 40.87 17.11 -28.62
N THR A 2 41.97 17.26 -27.88
CA THR A 2 43.01 16.23 -27.74
C THR A 2 42.46 15.02 -26.96
N ARG A 3 42.81 13.78 -27.34
CA ARG A 3 42.32 12.54 -26.69
C ARG A 3 42.51 12.53 -25.16
N LYS A 4 43.63 13.10 -24.68
CA LYS A 4 43.94 13.23 -23.25
C LYS A 4 42.98 14.16 -22.51
N LEU A 5 42.54 15.25 -23.15
CA LEU A 5 41.57 16.20 -22.58
C LEU A 5 40.17 15.58 -22.56
N TYR A 6 39.79 14.87 -23.63
CA TYR A 6 38.52 14.16 -23.69
C TYR A 6 38.40 13.11 -22.57
N LEU A 7 39.44 12.28 -22.37
CA LEU A 7 39.47 11.27 -21.32
C LEU A 7 39.50 11.85 -19.90
N ARG A 8 40.18 12.98 -19.68
CA ARG A 8 40.35 13.54 -18.33
C ARG A 8 39.21 14.47 -17.90
N ALA A 9 38.56 15.15 -18.83
CA ALA A 9 37.53 16.14 -18.52
C ALA A 9 36.11 15.65 -18.84
N ILE A 10 35.90 14.97 -19.98
CA ILE A 10 34.56 14.60 -20.45
C ILE A 10 34.10 13.26 -19.87
N VAL A 11 34.97 12.26 -19.80
CA VAL A 11 34.59 10.92 -19.31
C VAL A 11 34.08 10.94 -17.87
N PRO A 12 34.71 11.64 -16.90
CA PRO A 12 34.19 11.72 -15.54
C PRO A 12 32.81 12.37 -15.48
N ILE A 13 32.56 13.40 -16.31
CA ILE A 13 31.25 14.07 -16.39
C ILE A 13 30.20 13.07 -16.91
N GLY A 14 30.51 12.33 -17.97
CA GLY A 14 29.62 11.31 -18.52
C GLY A 14 29.35 10.17 -17.54
N LEU A 15 30.35 9.78 -16.74
CA LEU A 15 30.21 8.75 -15.70
C LEU A 15 29.25 9.20 -14.59
N PHE A 16 29.47 10.39 -14.01
CA PHE A 16 28.57 10.92 -12.96
C PHE A 16 27.16 11.18 -13.48
N PHE A 17 27.03 11.60 -14.74
CA PHE A 17 25.72 11.75 -15.37
C PHE A 17 25.02 10.40 -15.58
N SER A 18 25.75 9.36 -15.98
CA SER A 18 25.20 8.01 -16.10
C SER A 18 24.74 7.48 -14.74
N LEU A 19 25.56 7.63 -13.69
CA LEU A 19 25.22 7.20 -12.34
C LEU A 19 24.02 7.97 -11.76
N SER A 20 23.92 9.28 -12.01
CA SER A 20 22.77 10.06 -11.55
C SER A 20 21.47 9.62 -12.24
N LEU A 21 21.52 9.27 -13.52
CA LEU A 21 20.39 8.70 -14.27
C LEU A 21 19.98 7.32 -13.74
N ILE A 22 20.94 6.41 -13.53
CA ILE A 22 20.66 5.04 -13.06
C ILE A 22 20.06 5.08 -11.65
N CYS A 23 20.71 5.77 -10.71
CA CYS A 23 20.22 5.88 -9.34
C CYS A 23 18.85 6.59 -9.31
N GLY A 24 18.68 7.65 -10.11
CA GLY A 24 17.41 8.39 -10.18
C GLY A 24 16.26 7.57 -10.78
N ASN A 25 16.54 6.72 -11.77
CA ASN A 25 15.54 5.81 -12.34
C ASN A 25 15.19 4.67 -11.38
N GLN A 26 16.21 4.12 -10.71
CA GLN A 26 16.04 3.05 -9.72
C GLN A 26 15.18 3.52 -8.54
N THR A 27 15.25 4.80 -8.15
CA THR A 27 14.42 5.34 -7.08
C THR A 27 12.91 5.21 -7.35
N PHE A 28 12.46 5.32 -8.61
CA PHE A 28 11.03 5.20 -8.94
C PHE A 28 10.43 3.83 -8.60
N LEU A 29 11.25 2.80 -8.43
CA LEU A 29 10.81 1.47 -8.00
C LEU A 29 10.51 1.40 -6.50
N TYR A 30 11.01 2.35 -5.71
CA TYR A 30 10.95 2.30 -4.25
C TYR A 30 10.20 3.47 -3.61
N LEU A 31 10.20 4.65 -4.25
CA LEU A 31 9.61 5.87 -3.71
C LEU A 31 8.56 6.46 -4.64
N GLY A 32 7.53 7.08 -4.05
CA GLY A 32 6.52 7.82 -4.82
C GLY A 32 7.09 9.05 -5.52
N VAL A 33 6.50 9.41 -6.67
CA VAL A 33 6.93 10.54 -7.51
C VAL A 33 6.95 11.87 -6.73
N ALA A 34 5.94 12.10 -5.88
CA ALA A 34 5.86 13.28 -5.02
C ALA A 34 7.07 13.38 -4.09
N PHE A 35 7.40 12.30 -3.38
CA PHE A 35 8.52 12.26 -2.45
C PHE A 35 9.88 12.39 -3.15
N ILE A 36 10.06 11.75 -4.29
CA ILE A 36 11.25 11.91 -5.14
C ILE A 36 11.46 13.39 -5.49
N GLN A 37 10.39 14.08 -5.86
CA GLN A 37 10.46 15.48 -6.24
C GLN A 37 10.77 16.39 -5.04
N MET A 38 10.28 16.06 -3.84
CA MET A 38 10.64 16.75 -2.61
C MET A 38 12.12 16.57 -2.26
N LEU A 39 12.65 15.35 -2.38
CA LEU A 39 14.08 15.08 -2.16
C LEU A 39 14.95 15.84 -3.16
N LYS A 40 14.56 15.92 -4.43
CA LYS A 40 15.29 16.67 -5.47
C LYS A 40 15.38 18.17 -5.19
N ALA A 41 14.50 18.75 -4.37
CA ALA A 41 14.62 20.15 -3.93
C ALA A 41 15.92 20.41 -3.13
N THR A 42 16.59 19.37 -2.61
CA THR A 42 17.90 19.46 -1.94
C THR A 42 19.10 19.47 -2.87
N THR A 43 18.92 19.26 -4.17
CA THR A 43 20.04 19.27 -5.15
C THR A 43 20.96 20.49 -5.00
N PRO A 44 20.45 21.72 -4.78
CA PRO A 44 21.30 22.90 -4.55
C PRO A 44 22.20 22.80 -3.32
N VAL A 45 21.74 22.14 -2.26
CA VAL A 45 22.53 21.88 -1.05
C VAL A 45 23.68 20.93 -1.37
N ALA A 46 23.40 19.83 -2.08
CA ALA A 46 24.43 18.88 -2.49
C ALA A 46 25.47 19.53 -3.42
N VAL A 47 25.02 20.35 -4.39
CA VAL A 47 25.90 21.11 -5.28
C VAL A 47 26.85 22.01 -4.50
N LEU A 48 26.34 22.73 -3.50
CA LEU A 48 27.15 23.60 -2.65
C LEU A 48 28.19 22.81 -1.84
N LEU A 49 27.78 21.72 -1.17
CA LEU A 49 28.67 20.90 -0.36
C LEU A 49 29.79 20.27 -1.21
N VAL A 50 29.45 19.77 -2.39
CA VAL A 50 30.44 19.26 -3.35
C VAL A 50 31.33 20.40 -3.87
N GLY A 51 30.76 21.58 -4.14
CA GLY A 51 31.51 22.77 -4.56
C GLY A 51 32.55 23.21 -3.53
N TRP A 52 32.22 23.18 -2.23
CA TRP A 52 33.17 23.42 -1.14
C TRP A 52 34.23 22.32 -1.07
N GLY A 53 33.83 21.04 -1.15
CA GLY A 53 34.77 19.92 -1.14
C GLY A 53 35.77 19.96 -2.31
N MET A 54 35.36 20.50 -3.46
CA MET A 54 36.20 20.66 -4.64
C MET A 54 36.94 22.01 -4.71
N ASN A 55 36.83 22.87 -3.68
CA ASN A 55 37.41 24.22 -3.61
C ASN A 55 37.01 25.12 -4.80
N VAL A 56 35.79 24.97 -5.31
CA VAL A 56 35.24 25.82 -6.38
C VAL A 56 34.61 27.10 -5.81
N GLU A 57 34.04 27.02 -4.61
CA GLU A 57 33.38 28.13 -3.92
C GLU A 57 33.88 28.25 -2.47
N THR A 58 33.95 29.47 -1.92
CA THR A 58 34.36 29.70 -0.53
C THR A 58 33.19 29.53 0.44
N PRO A 59 33.36 28.83 1.58
CA PRO A 59 32.30 28.63 2.55
C PRO A 59 31.88 29.96 3.19
N SER A 60 30.57 30.23 3.17
CA SER A 60 29.96 31.42 3.79
C SER A 60 28.95 31.01 4.85
N VAL A 61 29.07 31.58 6.04
CA VAL A 61 28.21 31.27 7.20
C VAL A 61 26.75 31.60 6.92
N ARG A 62 26.46 32.66 6.15
CA ARG A 62 25.09 33.02 5.74
C ARG A 62 24.47 31.96 4.83
N VAL A 63 25.28 31.40 3.93
CA VAL A 63 24.85 30.33 3.03
C VAL A 63 24.61 29.03 3.81
N LEU A 64 25.48 28.71 4.76
CA LEU A 64 25.34 27.55 5.64
C LEU A 64 24.01 27.61 6.44
N ALA A 65 23.67 28.77 7.00
CA ALA A 65 22.41 28.94 7.74
C ALA A 65 21.17 28.67 6.87
N ASN A 66 21.14 29.19 5.64
CA ASN A 66 20.03 28.94 4.71
C ASN A 66 19.92 27.46 4.31
N VAL A 67 21.07 26.80 4.14
CA VAL A 67 21.14 25.38 3.80
C VAL A 67 20.60 24.50 4.94
N THR A 68 20.89 24.83 6.19
CA THR A 68 20.37 24.10 7.35
C THR A 68 18.84 24.09 7.38
N VAL A 69 18.19 25.21 7.03
CA VAL A 69 16.72 25.28 6.93
C VAL A 69 16.17 24.31 5.88
N ILE A 70 16.83 24.20 4.72
CA ILE A 70 16.44 23.28 3.66
C ILE A 70 16.57 21.83 4.13
N VAL A 71 17.69 21.49 4.80
CA VAL A 71 17.93 20.13 5.33
C VAL A 71 16.89 19.77 6.40
N LEU A 72 16.58 20.69 7.32
CA LEU A 72 15.54 20.47 8.33
C LEU A 72 14.16 20.25 7.69
N GLY A 73 13.80 21.03 6.68
CA GLY A 73 12.55 20.83 5.92
C GLY A 73 12.47 19.44 5.30
N VAL A 74 13.58 18.93 4.77
CA VAL A 74 13.63 17.60 4.15
C VAL A 74 13.61 16.47 5.17
N ILE A 75 14.23 16.65 6.35
CA ILE A 75 14.12 15.69 7.45
C ILE A 75 12.66 15.58 7.91
N VAL A 76 11.99 16.72 8.12
CA VAL A 76 10.57 16.75 8.48
C VAL A 76 9.70 16.14 7.38
N ALA A 77 10.00 16.44 6.11
CA ALA A 77 9.29 15.85 4.98
C ALA A 77 9.48 14.34 4.88
N SER A 78 10.69 13.85 5.17
CA SER A 78 11.01 12.41 5.16
C SER A 78 10.37 11.66 6.32
N TYR A 79 10.24 12.30 7.49
CA TYR A 79 9.52 11.73 8.63
C TYR A 79 8.02 11.60 8.36
N GLY A 80 7.45 12.51 7.56
CA GLY A 80 6.04 12.47 7.17
C GLY A 80 5.70 11.51 6.02
N GLU A 81 6.69 10.84 5.42
CA GLU A 81 6.45 9.94 4.28
C GLU A 81 5.85 8.60 4.74
N ILE A 82 4.68 8.27 4.21
CA ILE A 82 3.88 7.11 4.64
C ILE A 82 4.48 5.81 4.10
N ALA A 83 5.07 5.86 2.91
CA ALA A 83 5.72 4.73 2.23
C ALA A 83 7.25 4.86 2.19
N PHE A 84 7.86 5.28 3.31
CA PHE A 84 9.30 5.51 3.36
C PHE A 84 10.10 4.20 3.19
N ASN A 85 10.84 4.10 2.09
CA ASN A 85 11.80 3.01 1.85
C ASN A 85 13.24 3.55 1.92
N LEU A 86 14.02 3.06 2.88
CA LEU A 86 15.40 3.50 3.08
C LEU A 86 16.29 3.23 1.86
N THR A 87 16.11 2.10 1.18
CA THR A 87 16.88 1.74 -0.02
C THR A 87 16.61 2.74 -1.14
N GLY A 88 15.34 3.07 -1.38
CA GLY A 88 14.94 4.10 -2.34
C GLY A 88 15.49 5.47 -2.00
N PHE A 89 15.45 5.84 -0.71
CA PHE A 89 16.01 7.09 -0.21
C PHE A 89 17.53 7.17 -0.42
N LEU A 90 18.26 6.09 -0.15
CA LEU A 90 19.71 6.03 -0.36
C LEU A 90 20.06 6.13 -1.85
N PHE A 91 19.34 5.45 -2.74
CA PHE A 91 19.52 5.60 -4.19
C PHE A 91 19.23 7.03 -4.64
N GLN A 92 18.18 7.66 -4.11
CA GLN A 92 17.84 9.05 -4.45
C GLN A 92 18.91 10.03 -3.96
N ALA A 93 19.40 9.85 -2.73
CA ALA A 93 20.47 10.66 -2.15
C ALA A 93 21.78 10.50 -2.93
N ALA A 94 22.16 9.27 -3.28
CA ALA A 94 23.32 8.99 -4.14
C ALA A 94 23.16 9.65 -5.52
N GLY A 95 21.98 9.54 -6.14
CA GLY A 95 21.65 10.20 -7.40
C GLY A 95 21.81 11.72 -7.34
N ILE A 96 21.36 12.35 -6.24
CA ILE A 96 21.51 13.79 -6.00
C ILE A 96 22.99 14.19 -5.85
N ILE A 97 23.79 13.38 -5.16
CA ILE A 97 25.24 13.61 -5.00
C ILE A 97 25.96 13.49 -6.34
N PHE A 98 25.67 12.45 -7.13
CA PHE A 98 26.27 12.29 -8.46
C PHE A 98 25.85 13.41 -9.42
N GLU A 99 24.59 13.85 -9.35
CA GLU A 99 24.11 15.02 -10.10
C GLU A 99 24.85 16.30 -9.67
N ALA A 100 25.12 16.47 -8.37
CA ALA A 100 25.91 17.59 -7.87
C ALA A 100 27.36 17.58 -8.41
N PHE A 101 28.03 16.42 -8.40
CA PHE A 101 29.36 16.27 -9.01
C PHE A 101 29.33 16.58 -10.51
N ARG A 102 28.33 16.09 -11.25
CA ARG A 102 28.14 16.41 -12.66
C ARG A 102 28.05 17.92 -12.88
N LEU A 103 27.17 18.60 -12.13
CA LEU A 103 26.94 20.03 -12.27
C LEU A 103 28.20 20.86 -11.98
N ILE A 104 28.96 20.52 -10.92
CA ILE A 104 30.21 21.22 -10.58
C ILE A 104 31.30 20.97 -11.62
N LEU A 105 31.45 19.74 -12.13
CA LEU A 105 32.43 19.43 -13.17
C LEU A 105 32.09 20.13 -14.50
N VAL A 106 30.81 20.19 -14.86
CA VAL A 106 30.33 20.94 -16.04
C VAL A 106 30.57 22.43 -15.86
N GLN A 107 30.26 23.00 -14.68
CA GLN A 107 30.53 24.39 -14.37
C GLN A 107 32.03 24.71 -14.49
N ARG A 108 32.90 23.86 -13.93
CA ARG A 108 34.35 24.04 -14.02
C ARG A 108 34.86 23.98 -15.46
N LEU A 109 34.29 23.10 -16.29
CA LEU A 109 34.64 22.99 -17.71
C LEU A 109 34.24 24.25 -18.48
N LEU A 110 33.02 24.74 -18.28
CA LEU A 110 32.48 25.92 -18.98
C LEU A 110 33.14 27.24 -18.56
N TRP A 111 33.65 27.32 -17.32
CA TRP A 111 34.30 28.53 -16.79
C TRP A 111 35.81 28.58 -17.11
N SER A 112 36.40 27.49 -17.60
CA SER A 112 37.79 27.51 -18.05
C SER A 112 37.92 28.34 -19.33
N ALA A 113 38.77 29.37 -19.30
CA ALA A 113 38.89 30.39 -20.36
C ALA A 113 39.31 29.85 -21.74
N GLU A 114 39.72 28.59 -21.84
CA GLU A 114 40.17 27.93 -23.08
C GLU A 114 39.02 27.32 -23.91
N PHE A 115 37.80 27.19 -23.36
CA PHE A 115 36.68 26.50 -24.04
C PHE A 115 35.34 27.23 -23.86
N LYS A 116 35.09 28.27 -24.67
CA LYS A 116 33.72 28.77 -24.95
C LYS A 116 32.97 27.74 -25.79
N MET A 117 32.54 26.63 -25.19
CA MET A 117 31.66 25.67 -25.85
C MET A 117 30.20 26.00 -25.57
N ASP A 118 29.40 26.02 -26.62
CA ASP A 118 27.94 26.13 -26.52
C ASP A 118 27.40 24.92 -25.72
N PRO A 119 26.43 25.05 -24.80
CA PRO A 119 25.94 23.92 -24.00
C PRO A 119 25.41 22.74 -24.83
N LEU A 120 24.95 23.01 -26.06
CA LEU A 120 24.55 21.98 -27.03
C LEU A 120 25.74 21.12 -27.48
N VAL A 121 26.89 21.76 -27.75
CA VAL A 121 28.14 21.08 -28.14
C VAL A 121 28.67 20.25 -26.96
N SER A 122 28.51 20.75 -25.73
CA SER A 122 28.88 20.00 -24.53
C SER A 122 28.03 18.74 -24.37
N LEU A 123 26.71 18.82 -24.60
CA LEU A 123 25.81 17.67 -24.57
C LEU A 123 26.18 16.62 -25.63
N TYR A 124 26.55 17.05 -26.84
CA TYR A 124 27.01 16.16 -27.92
C TYR A 124 28.23 15.32 -27.50
N TYR A 125 29.13 15.87 -26.68
CA TYR A 125 30.31 15.13 -26.19
C TYR A 125 30.01 14.20 -25.00
N PHE A 126 29.03 14.52 -24.16
CA PHE A 126 28.67 13.69 -22.99
C PHE A 126 27.73 12.53 -23.34
N ALA A 127 26.80 12.74 -24.28
CA ALA A 127 25.76 11.76 -24.60
C ALA A 127 26.30 10.38 -25.05
N PRO A 128 27.35 10.27 -25.90
CA PRO A 128 27.91 8.97 -26.29
C PRO A 128 28.53 8.22 -25.12
N VAL A 129 29.20 8.93 -24.20
CA VAL A 129 29.80 8.33 -23.01
C VAL A 129 28.70 7.81 -22.08
N CYS A 130 27.63 8.59 -21.87
CA CYS A 130 26.48 8.14 -21.09
C CYS A 130 25.78 6.94 -21.73
N ALA A 131 25.58 6.94 -23.05
CA ALA A 131 24.96 5.83 -23.75
C ALA A 131 25.79 4.55 -23.59
N LEU A 132 27.12 4.63 -23.77
CA LEU A 132 28.00 3.50 -23.57
C LEU A 132 27.97 2.98 -22.13
N MET A 133 28.06 3.87 -21.14
CA MET A 133 28.05 3.48 -19.72
C MET A 133 26.72 2.86 -19.28
N ASN A 134 25.58 3.46 -19.67
CA ASN A 134 24.27 2.89 -19.39
C ASN A 134 24.10 1.53 -20.10
N PHE A 135 24.58 1.41 -21.34
CA PHE A 135 24.53 0.15 -22.07
C PHE A 135 25.37 -0.96 -21.41
N LEU A 136 26.55 -0.65 -20.89
CA LEU A 136 27.36 -1.60 -20.14
C LEU A 136 26.67 -2.06 -18.86
N ILE A 137 26.05 -1.13 -18.12
CA ILE A 137 25.34 -1.46 -16.88
C ILE A 137 24.08 -2.28 -17.19
N PHE A 138 23.35 -1.93 -18.26
CA PHE A 138 22.24 -2.72 -18.77
C PHE A 138 22.66 -4.15 -19.09
N LEU A 139 23.79 -4.36 -19.79
CA LEU A 139 24.28 -5.70 -20.13
C LEU A 139 24.58 -6.56 -18.90
N VAL A 140 25.08 -5.95 -17.82
CA VAL A 140 25.48 -6.66 -16.60
C VAL A 140 24.27 -6.97 -15.71
N PHE A 141 23.34 -6.02 -15.54
CA PHE A 141 22.31 -6.10 -14.50
C PHE A 141 20.89 -6.39 -15.02
N GLU A 142 20.56 -5.97 -16.25
CA GLU A 142 19.19 -5.99 -16.76
C GLU A 142 19.01 -6.95 -17.96
N ALA A 143 20.06 -7.16 -18.76
CA ALA A 143 19.97 -7.96 -19.98
C ALA A 143 19.60 -9.43 -19.74
N SER A 144 20.01 -10.02 -18.61
CA SER A 144 19.63 -11.40 -18.25
C SER A 144 18.18 -11.53 -17.80
N LYS A 145 17.55 -10.42 -17.38
CA LYS A 145 16.18 -10.37 -16.85
C LYS A 145 15.14 -9.96 -17.90
N LEU A 146 15.57 -9.44 -19.04
CA LEU A 146 14.71 -8.91 -20.09
C LEU A 146 14.47 -9.91 -21.23
N GLY A 147 13.28 -10.52 -21.25
CA GLY A 147 12.79 -11.29 -22.39
C GLY A 147 12.21 -10.41 -23.49
N MET A 148 12.38 -10.78 -24.77
CA MET A 148 11.79 -10.06 -25.91
C MET A 148 10.26 -9.96 -25.86
N SER A 149 9.61 -10.87 -25.15
CA SER A 149 8.16 -10.85 -24.89
C SER A 149 7.70 -9.64 -24.07
N GLU A 150 8.50 -9.16 -23.12
CA GLU A 150 8.15 -8.01 -22.26
C GLU A 150 8.27 -6.68 -23.02
N ILE A 151 9.25 -6.57 -23.93
CA ILE A 151 9.44 -5.41 -24.81
C ILE A 151 8.26 -5.27 -25.79
N LEU A 152 7.76 -6.40 -26.32
CA LEU A 152 6.59 -6.41 -27.20
C LEU A 152 5.28 -6.07 -26.47
N LYS A 153 5.15 -6.43 -25.17
CA LYS A 153 4.01 -6.04 -24.33
C LYS A 153 3.96 -4.53 -24.05
N LEU A 154 5.12 -3.89 -23.85
CA LEU A 154 5.21 -2.44 -23.62
C LEU A 154 4.83 -1.61 -24.87
N GLY A 155 5.06 -2.20 -26.06
CA GLY A 155 4.80 -1.58 -27.35
C GLY A 155 5.94 -0.67 -27.80
N LEU A 156 6.42 -0.88 -29.04
CA LEU A 156 7.51 -0.10 -29.64
C LEU A 156 7.18 1.40 -29.72
N LEU A 157 5.90 1.73 -29.94
CA LEU A 157 5.42 3.11 -30.01
C LEU A 157 5.65 3.86 -28.69
N THR A 158 5.40 3.22 -27.54
CA THR A 158 5.56 3.81 -26.20
C THR A 158 7.03 4.12 -25.92
N LEU A 159 7.93 3.20 -26.27
CA LEU A 159 9.37 3.38 -26.12
C LEU A 159 9.90 4.53 -26.99
N LEU A 160 9.48 4.59 -28.26
CA LEU A 160 9.85 5.68 -29.17
C LEU A 160 9.28 7.02 -28.70
N ALA A 161 8.05 7.06 -28.21
CA ALA A 161 7.43 8.27 -27.69
C ALA A 161 8.16 8.80 -26.45
N ASN A 162 8.52 7.92 -25.50
CA ASN A 162 9.31 8.30 -24.32
C ASN A 162 10.69 8.85 -24.70
N GLY A 163 11.39 8.17 -25.61
CA GLY A 163 12.69 8.62 -26.13
C GLY A 163 12.61 9.97 -26.85
N ALA A 164 11.60 10.17 -27.70
CA ALA A 164 11.37 11.44 -28.39
C ALA A 164 11.09 12.58 -27.39
N LEU A 165 10.28 12.33 -26.36
CA LEU A 165 9.98 13.32 -25.32
C LEU A 165 11.24 13.69 -24.51
N ALA A 166 12.06 12.70 -24.15
CA ALA A 166 13.32 12.92 -23.47
C ALA A 166 14.30 13.74 -24.32
N PHE A 167 14.38 13.49 -25.63
CA PHE A 167 15.19 14.27 -26.55
C PHE A 167 14.73 15.73 -26.65
N VAL A 168 13.42 15.96 -26.81
CA VAL A 168 12.83 17.30 -26.84
C VAL A 168 13.08 18.05 -25.53
N LEU A 169 12.99 17.37 -24.38
CA LEU A 169 13.29 17.95 -23.08
C LEU A 169 14.75 18.40 -22.98
N ASN A 170 15.71 17.55 -23.39
CA ASN A 170 17.13 17.89 -23.35
C ASN A 170 17.47 19.09 -24.24
N ILE A 171 16.91 19.16 -25.45
CA ILE A 171 17.04 20.33 -26.34
C ILE A 171 16.44 21.57 -25.67
N SER A 172 15.23 21.46 -25.14
CA SER A 172 14.52 22.59 -24.52
C SER A 172 15.30 23.19 -23.35
N VAL A 173 15.93 22.36 -22.52
CA VAL A 173 16.75 22.81 -21.39
C VAL A 173 17.95 23.62 -21.87
N VAL A 174 18.66 23.14 -22.90
CA VAL A 174 19.81 23.86 -23.48
C VAL A 174 19.40 25.20 -24.09
N PHE A 175 18.31 25.23 -24.85
CA PHE A 175 17.77 26.48 -25.40
C PHE A 175 17.33 27.47 -24.31
N LEU A 176 16.73 26.97 -23.24
CA LEU A 176 16.31 27.80 -22.11
C LEU A 176 17.53 28.41 -21.41
N ILE A 177 18.58 27.63 -21.15
CA ILE A 177 19.84 28.13 -20.57
C ILE A 177 20.46 29.21 -21.45
N GLY A 178 20.43 29.03 -22.78
CA GLY A 178 21.00 29.99 -23.72
C GLY A 178 20.21 31.30 -23.88
N ARG A 179 18.93 31.35 -23.49
CA ARG A 179 18.03 32.50 -23.71
C ARG A 179 17.52 33.17 -22.43
N THR A 180 17.74 32.58 -21.26
CA THR A 180 17.18 33.08 -19.99
C THR A 180 18.25 33.36 -18.95
N SER A 181 17.88 34.16 -17.95
CA SER A 181 18.77 34.45 -16.82
C SER A 181 18.72 33.34 -15.78
N SER A 182 19.80 33.21 -15.00
CA SER A 182 19.90 32.27 -13.87
C SER A 182 18.72 32.39 -12.88
N LEU A 183 18.18 33.60 -12.71
CA LEU A 183 17.02 33.86 -11.87
C LEU A 183 15.72 33.27 -12.43
N VAL A 184 15.48 33.40 -13.74
CA VAL A 184 14.30 32.82 -14.40
C VAL A 184 14.37 31.29 -14.37
N LEU A 185 15.55 30.71 -14.62
CA LEU A 185 15.77 29.27 -14.53
C LEU A 185 15.46 28.71 -13.12
N THR A 186 15.85 29.46 -12.10
CA THR A 186 15.58 29.09 -10.70
C THR A 186 14.07 29.14 -10.39
N LEU A 187 13.38 30.23 -10.76
CA LEU A 187 11.94 30.37 -10.51
C LEU A 187 11.12 29.32 -11.29
N CYS A 188 11.47 29.08 -12.55
CA CYS A 188 10.86 28.02 -13.36
C CYS A 188 11.14 26.64 -12.77
N GLY A 189 12.32 26.40 -12.18
CA GLY A 189 12.65 25.16 -11.48
C GLY A 189 11.73 24.92 -10.27
N VAL A 190 11.59 25.91 -9.40
CA VAL A 190 10.70 25.84 -8.22
C VAL A 190 9.25 25.59 -8.65
N LEU A 191 8.77 26.31 -9.67
CA LEU A 191 7.43 26.12 -10.20
C LEU A 191 7.23 24.72 -10.79
N LYS A 192 8.21 24.21 -11.54
CA LYS A 192 8.20 22.85 -12.11
C LYS A 192 8.10 21.82 -10.99
N ASP A 193 8.84 21.99 -9.91
CA ASP A 193 8.85 21.04 -8.79
C ASP A 193 7.49 21.03 -8.05
N ILE A 194 6.88 22.21 -7.83
CA ILE A 194 5.52 22.32 -7.25
C ILE A 194 4.47 21.69 -8.18
N LEU A 195 4.55 21.99 -9.48
CA LEU A 195 3.68 21.42 -10.50
C LEU A 195 3.78 19.90 -10.55
N LEU A 196 4.99 19.35 -10.56
CA LEU A 196 5.20 17.91 -10.59
C LEU A 196 4.65 17.23 -9.34
N VAL A 197 4.83 17.82 -8.14
CA VAL A 197 4.22 17.30 -6.91
C VAL A 197 2.70 17.35 -7.02
N GLY A 198 2.10 18.49 -7.36
CA GLY A 198 0.64 18.65 -7.44
C GLY A 198 0.00 17.74 -8.49
N THR A 199 0.59 17.66 -9.69
CA THR A 199 0.15 16.74 -10.73
C THR A 199 0.39 15.29 -10.34
N SER A 200 1.46 14.98 -9.60
CA SER A 200 1.70 13.62 -9.13
C SER A 200 0.61 13.13 -8.16
N VAL A 201 0.20 14.00 -7.23
CA VAL A 201 -0.92 13.74 -6.32
C VAL A 201 -2.24 13.60 -7.08
N PHE A 202 -2.47 14.44 -8.09
CA PHE A 202 -3.70 14.41 -8.88
C PHE A 202 -3.83 13.16 -9.78
N ILE A 203 -2.76 12.76 -10.47
CA ILE A 203 -2.79 11.65 -11.43
C ILE A 203 -2.66 10.30 -10.72
N TRP A 204 -1.75 10.18 -9.74
CA TRP A 204 -1.47 8.91 -9.07
C TRP A 204 -2.20 8.76 -7.72
N GLY A 205 -2.96 9.77 -7.28
CA GLY A 205 -3.72 9.70 -6.02
C GLY A 205 -2.84 9.56 -4.77
N SER A 206 -1.54 9.89 -4.85
CA SER A 206 -0.61 9.68 -3.75
C SER A 206 -0.96 10.58 -2.56
N THR A 207 -1.21 9.98 -1.40
CA THR A 207 -1.54 10.70 -0.16
C THR A 207 -0.29 11.38 0.41
N VAL A 208 -0.28 12.72 0.44
CA VAL A 208 0.78 13.52 1.07
C VAL A 208 0.33 13.90 2.47
N SER A 209 1.11 13.56 3.49
CA SER A 209 0.77 13.90 4.88
C SER A 209 0.92 15.40 5.15
N LEU A 210 0.22 15.90 6.17
CA LEU A 210 0.34 17.31 6.58
C LEU A 210 1.75 17.66 7.05
N THR A 211 2.43 16.72 7.72
CA THR A 211 3.83 16.86 8.15
C THR A 211 4.78 16.91 6.95
N GLN A 212 4.52 16.09 5.91
CA GLN A 212 5.27 16.12 4.67
C GLN A 212 5.10 17.42 3.90
N LEU A 213 3.85 17.92 3.79
CA LEU A 213 3.55 19.20 3.17
C LEU A 213 4.22 20.37 3.90
N PHE A 214 4.21 20.34 5.23
CA PHE A 214 4.88 21.35 6.06
C PHE A 214 6.39 21.32 5.87
N GLY A 215 7.02 20.14 5.95
CA GLY A 215 8.46 19.98 5.73
C GLY A 215 8.89 20.42 4.32
N TYR A 216 8.12 20.06 3.29
CA TYR A 216 8.40 20.48 1.92
C TYR A 216 8.22 22.00 1.73
N SER A 217 7.21 22.61 2.36
CA SER A 217 7.00 24.06 2.33
C SER A 217 8.17 24.81 2.98
N LEU A 218 8.69 24.28 4.09
CA LEU A 218 9.90 24.80 4.74
C LEU A 218 11.13 24.68 3.83
N ALA A 219 11.31 23.53 3.17
CA ALA A 219 12.42 23.30 2.25
C ALA A 219 12.36 24.21 1.02
N LEU A 220 11.18 24.39 0.42
CA LEU A 220 10.96 25.32 -0.69
C LEU A 220 11.20 26.77 -0.29
N GLY A 221 10.69 27.19 0.87
CA GLY A 221 10.94 28.53 1.41
C GLY A 221 12.44 28.80 1.59
N GLY A 222 13.16 27.84 2.18
CA GLY A 222 14.62 27.90 2.32
C GLY A 222 15.35 27.98 0.99
N LEU A 223 14.90 27.22 -0.02
CA LEU A 223 15.48 27.21 -1.36
C LEU A 223 15.30 28.55 -2.08
N VAL A 224 14.11 29.14 -2.01
CA VAL A 224 13.79 30.46 -2.59
C VAL A 224 14.66 31.54 -1.93
N LEU A 225 14.77 31.52 -0.60
CA LEU A 225 15.65 32.44 0.15
C LEU A 225 17.12 32.28 -0.22
N TYR A 226 17.59 31.03 -0.35
CA TYR A 226 18.97 30.72 -0.73
C TYR A 226 19.32 31.23 -2.13
N ARG A 227 18.44 31.01 -3.12
CA ARG A 227 18.75 31.33 -4.53
C ARG A 227 18.53 32.79 -4.91
N LEU A 228 17.52 33.47 -4.36
CA LEU A 228 17.27 34.88 -4.64
C LEU A 228 18.10 35.80 -3.74
N GLY A 229 18.44 35.36 -2.53
CA GLY A 229 19.08 36.18 -1.51
C GLY A 229 18.08 37.08 -0.79
N ALA A 230 18.20 37.17 0.54
CA ALA A 230 17.27 37.91 1.40
C ALA A 230 17.14 39.40 1.01
N ASP A 231 18.23 40.03 0.57
CA ASP A 231 18.26 41.45 0.23
C ASP A 231 17.49 41.76 -1.06
N LYS A 232 17.61 40.90 -2.09
CA LYS A 232 16.87 41.06 -3.36
C LYS A 232 15.40 40.70 -3.23
N ILE A 233 15.05 39.73 -2.37
CA ILE A 233 13.64 39.46 -2.05
C ILE A 233 13.03 40.67 -1.35
N ARG A 234 13.76 41.33 -0.44
CA ARG A 234 13.27 42.52 0.25
C ARG A 234 13.07 43.69 -0.72
N GLU A 235 14.00 43.92 -1.66
CA GLU A 235 13.85 44.90 -2.74
C GLU A 235 12.70 44.56 -3.71
N GLN A 236 12.57 43.30 -4.14
CA GLN A 236 11.48 42.89 -5.03
C GLN A 236 10.13 42.91 -4.33
N TYR A 237 10.05 42.53 -3.06
CA TYR A 237 8.84 42.64 -2.24
C TYR A 237 8.44 44.10 -2.08
N GLN A 238 9.40 45.01 -1.87
CA GLN A 238 9.14 46.46 -1.86
C GLN A 238 8.68 46.97 -3.23
N ARG A 239 9.26 46.52 -4.35
CA ARG A 239 8.79 46.85 -5.70
C ARG A 239 7.40 46.29 -6.00
N ILE A 240 7.10 45.05 -5.63
CA ILE A 240 5.77 44.44 -5.81
C ILE A 240 4.74 45.12 -4.91
N ARG A 241 5.13 45.53 -3.70
CA ARG A 241 4.24 46.25 -2.76
C ARG A 241 3.98 47.70 -3.16
N ASN A 242 4.91 48.33 -3.88
CA ASN A 242 4.79 49.72 -4.32
C ASN A 242 4.27 49.87 -5.77
N ASP A 243 4.60 48.94 -6.68
CA ASP A 243 4.27 49.00 -8.13
C ASP A 243 3.44 47.80 -8.64
N GLY A 244 3.06 46.86 -7.77
CA GLY A 244 2.45 45.57 -8.17
C GLY A 244 1.10 45.66 -8.87
N SER A 245 0.29 46.69 -8.60
CA SER A 245 -0.94 46.94 -9.37
C SER A 245 -0.64 47.50 -10.76
N ASN A 246 0.27 48.48 -10.83
CA ASN A 246 0.50 49.27 -12.03
C ASN A 246 1.31 48.49 -13.08
N ALA A 247 2.30 47.69 -12.65
CA ALA A 247 3.09 46.84 -13.55
C ALA A 247 2.31 45.67 -14.14
N TRP A 248 1.35 45.11 -13.39
CA TRP A 248 0.45 44.06 -13.87
C TRP A 248 -0.59 44.62 -14.84
N GLU A 249 -1.10 45.83 -14.60
CA GLU A 249 -2.01 46.53 -15.51
C GLU A 249 -1.34 46.91 -16.85
N GLU A 250 -0.08 47.36 -16.82
CA GLU A 250 0.70 47.70 -18.01
C GLU A 250 1.10 46.46 -18.84
N PHE A 251 1.42 45.34 -18.18
CA PHE A 251 1.64 44.05 -18.85
C PHE A 251 0.34 43.44 -19.41
N SER A 252 -0.77 43.58 -18.65
CA SER A 252 -2.12 43.13 -19.02
C SER A 252 -2.63 43.80 -20.30
N THR A 253 -2.31 45.07 -20.50
CA THR A 253 -2.68 45.86 -21.68
C THR A 253 -1.80 45.56 -22.90
N LYS A 254 -0.49 45.33 -22.72
CA LYS A 254 0.45 45.05 -23.83
C LYS A 254 0.33 43.65 -24.45
N HIS A 255 -0.06 42.62 -23.70
CA HIS A 255 -0.10 41.23 -24.20
C HIS A 255 -1.36 40.44 -23.75
N PRO A 256 -2.52 40.68 -24.38
CA PRO A 256 -3.81 40.11 -23.95
C PRO A 256 -3.90 38.58 -24.07
N THR A 257 -3.21 37.98 -25.05
CA THR A 257 -3.20 36.52 -25.24
C THR A 257 -2.33 35.81 -24.21
N ARG A 258 -1.16 36.37 -23.88
CA ARG A 258 -0.28 35.83 -22.83
C ARG A 258 -0.90 35.96 -21.44
N ARG A 259 -1.66 37.04 -21.19
CA ARG A 259 -2.48 37.21 -19.98
C ARG A 259 -3.50 36.08 -19.79
N LYS A 260 -4.25 35.72 -20.84
CA LYS A 260 -5.23 34.64 -20.76
C LYS A 260 -4.57 33.28 -20.49
N VAL A 261 -3.40 33.03 -21.07
CA VAL A 261 -2.62 31.80 -20.84
C VAL A 261 -2.00 31.77 -19.45
N SER A 262 -1.47 32.88 -18.93
CA SER A 262 -0.87 32.93 -17.59
C SER A 262 -1.92 32.87 -16.47
N ILE A 263 -3.06 33.56 -16.64
CA ILE A 263 -4.19 33.46 -15.71
C ILE A 263 -4.82 32.07 -15.79
N GLY A 264 -4.99 31.50 -16.99
CA GLY A 264 -5.49 30.13 -17.16
C GLY A 264 -4.55 29.09 -16.55
N GLY A 265 -3.24 29.24 -16.71
CA GLY A 265 -2.23 28.37 -16.12
C GLY A 265 -2.19 28.47 -14.60
N ALA A 266 -2.26 29.69 -14.04
CA ALA A 266 -2.31 29.89 -12.59
C ALA A 266 -3.62 29.37 -11.98
N ALA A 267 -4.75 29.58 -12.65
CA ALA A 267 -6.04 29.05 -12.23
C ALA A 267 -6.07 27.51 -12.29
N ALA A 268 -5.50 26.90 -13.33
CA ALA A 268 -5.37 25.44 -13.42
C ALA A 268 -4.44 24.88 -12.33
N LEU A 269 -3.35 25.58 -12.00
CA LEU A 269 -2.45 25.24 -10.88
C LEU A 269 -3.14 25.25 -9.53
N ILE A 270 -3.90 26.31 -9.26
CA ILE A 270 -4.67 26.47 -8.03
C ILE A 270 -5.80 25.44 -7.98
N LEU A 271 -6.46 25.16 -9.12
CA LEU A 271 -7.50 24.14 -9.24
C LEU A 271 -6.91 22.73 -9.00
N ILE A 272 -5.76 22.40 -9.56
CA ILE A 272 -5.09 21.10 -9.36
C ILE A 272 -4.65 20.95 -7.90
N MET A 273 -4.09 22.00 -7.28
CA MET A 273 -3.74 21.96 -5.86
C MET A 273 -4.98 21.86 -4.96
N ALA A 274 -6.05 22.59 -5.27
CA ALA A 274 -7.31 22.53 -4.52
C ALA A 274 -8.04 21.19 -4.69
N LEU A 275 -8.02 20.62 -5.88
CA LEU A 275 -8.58 19.29 -6.16
C LEU A 275 -7.74 18.19 -5.51
N GLY A 276 -6.40 18.29 -5.49
CA GLY A 276 -5.54 17.35 -4.75
C GLY A 276 -5.81 17.37 -3.24
N VAL A 277 -6.16 18.53 -2.67
CA VAL A 277 -6.58 18.67 -1.26
C VAL A 277 -8.00 18.12 -1.02
N MET A 278 -8.93 18.32 -1.96
CA MET A 278 -10.33 17.88 -1.83
C MET A 278 -10.55 16.40 -2.16
N PHE A 279 -9.72 15.82 -3.04
CA PHE A 279 -9.77 14.42 -3.45
C PHE A 279 -8.70 13.54 -2.77
N GLY A 280 -7.91 14.08 -1.84
CA GLY A 280 -6.96 13.34 -0.99
C GLY A 280 -7.61 12.31 -0.04
N SER A 281 -8.93 12.15 -0.07
CA SER A 281 -9.68 11.09 0.62
C SER A 281 -10.05 9.90 -0.29
N GLY A 282 -9.44 9.79 -1.47
CA GLY A 282 -9.63 8.66 -2.38
C GLY A 282 -8.48 7.65 -2.32
N LYS A 283 -8.71 6.48 -1.73
CA LYS A 283 -7.82 5.31 -1.78
C LYS A 283 -7.48 4.97 -3.23
N THR A 284 -6.19 4.95 -3.61
CA THR A 284 -5.78 4.36 -4.91
C THR A 284 -4.44 3.65 -4.82
N GLU A 285 -4.38 2.51 -5.52
CA GLU A 285 -3.37 1.46 -5.54
C GLU A 285 -1.96 1.95 -5.89
N ILE A 286 -0.96 1.50 -5.11
CA ILE A 286 0.44 1.51 -5.52
C ILE A 286 0.73 0.18 -6.22
N GLN A 287 1.00 0.25 -7.52
CA GLN A 287 1.49 -0.88 -8.30
C GLN A 287 2.97 -1.12 -7.96
N SER A 288 3.24 -2.05 -7.04
CA SER A 288 4.58 -2.52 -6.74
C SER A 288 5.01 -3.60 -7.74
N VAL A 289 6.11 -3.35 -8.45
CA VAL A 289 6.78 -4.33 -9.31
C VAL A 289 7.71 -5.17 -8.43
N PRO A 290 7.58 -6.52 -8.39
CA PRO A 290 8.43 -7.36 -7.57
C PRO A 290 9.84 -7.45 -8.16
N LEU A 291 10.87 -7.40 -7.30
CA LEU A 291 12.26 -7.69 -7.65
C LEU A 291 12.63 -9.08 -7.10
N GLU A 292 12.89 -10.02 -8.00
CA GLU A 292 13.52 -11.32 -7.69
C GLU A 292 15.05 -11.21 -7.63
N GLY A 293 15.63 -11.93 -6.67
CA GLY A 293 17.06 -12.24 -6.66
C GLY A 293 17.59 -12.66 -5.28
N GLY A 294 17.40 -13.94 -4.93
CA GLY A 294 18.04 -14.61 -3.80
C GLY A 294 17.74 -16.11 -3.83
N GLU A 295 18.54 -16.87 -4.59
CA GLU A 295 18.49 -18.34 -4.67
C GLU A 295 18.66 -19.02 -3.31
N SER A 296 17.74 -19.91 -2.95
CA SER A 296 18.00 -21.36 -2.80
C SER A 296 16.84 -22.09 -2.11
N SER A 297 16.07 -22.83 -2.91
CA SER A 297 15.61 -24.21 -2.68
C SER A 297 14.38 -24.48 -3.56
N GLU A 298 14.60 -25.15 -4.69
CA GLU A 298 13.54 -25.69 -5.54
C GLU A 298 12.67 -26.67 -4.73
N VAL A 299 11.41 -26.31 -4.52
CA VAL A 299 10.35 -27.27 -4.22
C VAL A 299 9.40 -27.24 -5.41
N VAL A 300 9.29 -28.37 -6.09
CA VAL A 300 8.43 -28.55 -7.26
C VAL A 300 6.96 -28.57 -6.81
N TYR A 301 6.14 -27.63 -7.32
CA TYR A 301 4.70 -27.56 -7.03
C TYR A 301 3.84 -27.88 -8.26
N VAL A 302 2.77 -28.65 -8.03
CA VAL A 302 1.77 -29.05 -9.04
C VAL A 302 0.55 -28.10 -8.97
N PRO A 303 0.10 -27.50 -10.09
CA PRO A 303 -1.02 -26.56 -10.10
C PRO A 303 -2.39 -27.26 -9.90
N GLN A 304 -3.26 -26.65 -9.08
CA GLN A 304 -4.62 -27.14 -8.76
C GLN A 304 -5.67 -26.89 -9.87
N ASN A 305 -5.27 -26.41 -11.05
CA ASN A 305 -6.13 -26.34 -12.23
C ASN A 305 -5.27 -26.46 -13.50
N PRO A 306 -5.43 -27.51 -14.33
CA PRO A 306 -4.61 -27.71 -15.53
C PRO A 306 -4.81 -26.64 -16.61
N ASN A 307 -5.79 -25.74 -16.46
CA ASN A 307 -6.06 -24.64 -17.41
C ASN A 307 -5.70 -23.25 -16.87
N MET A 308 -5.05 -23.14 -15.70
CA MET A 308 -4.49 -21.88 -15.19
C MET A 308 -3.02 -22.08 -14.82
N VAL A 309 -2.20 -22.32 -15.84
CA VAL A 309 -0.75 -22.31 -15.71
C VAL A 309 -0.33 -20.84 -15.59
N GLY A 310 0.09 -20.41 -14.38
CA GLY A 310 0.79 -19.13 -14.21
C GLY A 310 0.54 -18.28 -12.97
N GLN A 311 -0.21 -18.72 -11.94
CA GLN A 311 -0.34 -17.95 -10.69
C GLN A 311 -0.49 -18.82 -9.43
N SER A 312 0.60 -19.44 -9.00
CA SER A 312 0.77 -19.94 -7.63
C SER A 312 1.55 -18.90 -6.82
N GLY A 313 0.84 -18.17 -5.93
CA GLY A 313 1.46 -17.26 -4.98
C GLY A 313 2.18 -18.01 -3.83
N PRO A 314 2.89 -17.29 -2.93
CA PRO A 314 3.78 -17.84 -1.91
C PRO A 314 3.08 -18.47 -0.68
N PHE A 315 1.81 -18.89 -0.78
CA PHE A 315 1.03 -19.35 0.39
C PHE A 315 1.06 -20.87 0.55
N PRO A 316 1.27 -21.38 1.78
CA PRO A 316 1.26 -22.82 2.03
C PRO A 316 -0.11 -23.41 1.71
N VAL A 317 -0.10 -24.63 1.15
CA VAL A 317 -1.32 -25.37 0.84
C VAL A 317 -2.02 -25.71 2.15
N ALA A 318 -3.34 -25.48 2.21
CA ALA A 318 -4.14 -25.80 3.38
C ALA A 318 -4.05 -27.29 3.74
N ARG A 319 -3.75 -27.57 5.00
CA ARG A 319 -3.81 -28.89 5.60
C ARG A 319 -5.27 -29.18 5.91
N LEU A 320 -5.80 -30.30 5.43
CA LEU A 320 -7.20 -30.68 5.61
C LEU A 320 -7.32 -32.02 6.30
N ASP A 321 -8.13 -32.12 7.36
CA ASP A 321 -8.52 -33.40 7.94
C ASP A 321 -9.65 -34.02 7.12
N LEU A 322 -9.28 -34.80 6.10
CA LEU A 322 -10.22 -35.53 5.25
C LEU A 322 -10.78 -36.81 5.91
N LYS A 323 -10.24 -37.23 7.06
CA LYS A 323 -10.67 -38.46 7.76
C LYS A 323 -11.85 -38.19 8.68
N TYR A 324 -11.99 -36.96 9.17
CA TYR A 324 -13.09 -36.58 10.03
C TYR A 324 -14.44 -36.65 9.32
N GLN A 325 -15.41 -37.29 9.98
CA GLN A 325 -16.78 -37.39 9.50
C GLN A 325 -17.68 -36.53 10.40
N PRO A 326 -18.18 -35.39 9.89
CA PRO A 326 -18.99 -34.49 10.70
C PRO A 326 -20.36 -35.12 11.01
N PRO A 327 -20.83 -35.10 12.27
CA PRO A 327 -22.13 -35.65 12.65
C PRO A 327 -23.32 -34.79 12.17
N ARG A 328 -23.06 -33.53 11.81
CA ARG A 328 -24.06 -32.54 11.39
C ARG A 328 -23.56 -31.78 10.16
N LYS A 329 -24.48 -31.18 9.41
CA LYS A 329 -24.16 -30.43 8.18
C LYS A 329 -23.78 -28.98 8.45
N LEU A 330 -24.56 -28.28 9.28
CA LEU A 330 -24.33 -26.86 9.55
C LEU A 330 -24.56 -26.56 11.03
N ASP A 331 -23.58 -25.93 11.67
CA ASP A 331 -23.74 -25.28 12.97
C ASP A 331 -23.76 -23.75 12.76
N ILE A 332 -24.68 -23.04 13.44
CA ILE A 332 -24.73 -21.58 13.46
C ILE A 332 -24.47 -21.13 14.89
N ILE A 333 -23.37 -20.40 15.06
CA ILE A 333 -22.84 -19.99 16.36
C ILE A 333 -22.97 -18.48 16.48
N VAL A 334 -23.65 -18.03 17.53
CA VAL A 334 -23.81 -16.61 17.83
C VAL A 334 -23.23 -16.32 19.21
N SER A 335 -22.39 -15.30 19.30
CA SER A 335 -21.89 -14.77 20.58
C SER A 335 -22.61 -13.46 20.90
N ILE A 336 -23.23 -13.37 22.08
CA ILE A 336 -23.95 -12.19 22.56
C ILE A 336 -23.37 -11.71 23.89
N TYR A 337 -23.36 -10.39 24.08
CA TYR A 337 -23.09 -9.75 25.36
C TYR A 337 -24.38 -9.16 25.93
N LYS A 338 -24.77 -7.94 25.52
CA LYS A 338 -25.95 -7.22 26.02
C LYS A 338 -27.09 -7.14 25.01
N GLU A 339 -26.97 -7.82 23.87
CA GLU A 339 -28.01 -7.87 22.85
C GLU A 339 -29.25 -8.61 23.36
N HIS A 340 -30.43 -8.10 22.97
CA HIS A 340 -31.70 -8.64 23.46
C HIS A 340 -31.95 -10.05 22.88
N PRO A 341 -32.18 -11.08 23.72
CA PRO A 341 -32.32 -12.47 23.25
C PRO A 341 -33.45 -12.67 22.22
N THR A 342 -34.58 -12.00 22.40
CA THR A 342 -35.67 -11.97 21.38
C THR A 342 -35.20 -11.52 20.00
N ALA A 343 -34.38 -10.47 19.89
CA ALA A 343 -33.89 -9.98 18.60
C ALA A 343 -32.92 -10.98 17.95
N VAL A 344 -32.08 -11.62 18.77
CA VAL A 344 -31.17 -12.70 18.35
C VAL A 344 -31.97 -13.89 17.81
N GLY A 345 -33.06 -14.29 18.48
CA GLY A 345 -33.94 -15.35 18.01
C GLY A 345 -34.58 -15.05 16.65
N GLN A 346 -35.01 -13.80 16.42
CA GLN A 346 -35.55 -13.38 15.13
C GLN A 346 -34.49 -13.43 14.02
N ALA A 347 -33.27 -12.98 14.30
CA ALA A 347 -32.15 -13.04 13.36
C ALA A 347 -31.77 -14.49 13.03
N LEU A 348 -31.70 -15.37 14.02
CA LEU A 348 -31.45 -16.80 13.83
C LEU A 348 -32.51 -17.43 12.92
N GLU A 349 -33.79 -17.16 13.15
CA GLU A 349 -34.87 -17.65 12.30
C GLU A 349 -34.77 -17.13 10.86
N ALA A 350 -34.34 -15.88 10.66
CA ALA A 350 -34.08 -15.34 9.33
C ALA A 350 -32.91 -16.06 8.63
N ILE A 351 -31.82 -16.34 9.35
CA ILE A 351 -30.65 -17.07 8.81
C ILE A 351 -31.01 -18.51 8.44
N LYS A 352 -31.77 -19.21 9.31
CA LYS A 352 -32.22 -20.59 9.02
C LYS A 352 -33.06 -20.69 7.74
N ARG A 353 -33.77 -19.62 7.38
CA ARG A 353 -34.60 -19.52 6.18
C ARG A 353 -33.83 -19.14 4.91
N LEU A 354 -32.52 -18.91 5.00
CA LEU A 354 -31.72 -18.62 3.82
C LEU A 354 -31.79 -19.78 2.81
N PRO A 355 -31.86 -19.48 1.51
CA PRO A 355 -31.89 -20.53 0.49
C PRO A 355 -30.67 -21.44 0.60
N GLY A 356 -30.90 -22.75 0.68
CA GLY A 356 -29.85 -23.76 0.86
C GLY A 356 -29.52 -24.08 2.32
N PHE A 357 -29.95 -23.28 3.30
CA PHE A 357 -29.73 -23.60 4.73
C PHE A 357 -30.84 -24.48 5.29
N GLY A 358 -32.09 -24.32 4.83
CA GLY A 358 -33.22 -25.13 5.31
C GLY A 358 -33.00 -26.63 5.15
N ASP A 359 -32.37 -27.05 4.04
CA ASP A 359 -32.08 -28.45 3.74
C ASP A 359 -30.93 -29.03 4.60
N LEU A 360 -30.15 -28.18 5.25
CA LEU A 360 -29.00 -28.58 6.09
C LEU A 360 -29.39 -28.82 7.55
N ASN A 361 -30.63 -28.50 7.94
CA ASN A 361 -31.13 -28.56 9.31
C ASN A 361 -30.13 -27.98 10.33
N PRO A 362 -29.84 -26.67 10.25
CA PRO A 362 -28.78 -26.04 11.03
C PRO A 362 -29.03 -26.12 12.53
N ASN A 363 -28.01 -26.52 13.27
CA ASN A 363 -28.01 -26.53 14.73
C ASN A 363 -27.50 -25.18 15.26
N THR A 364 -28.32 -24.46 16.02
CA THR A 364 -27.97 -23.12 16.53
C THR A 364 -27.48 -23.19 17.97
N ILE A 365 -26.32 -22.62 18.23
CA ILE A 365 -25.74 -22.50 19.58
C ILE A 365 -25.49 -21.04 19.89
N VAL A 366 -26.02 -20.57 21.02
CA VAL A 366 -25.81 -19.19 21.49
C VAL A 366 -24.87 -19.21 22.69
N TYR A 367 -23.77 -18.48 22.57
CA TYR A 367 -22.89 -18.16 23.68
C TYR A 367 -23.27 -16.79 24.23
N PHE A 368 -23.53 -16.68 25.53
CA PHE A 368 -23.86 -15.40 26.17
C PHE A 368 -22.89 -15.07 27.29
N LYS A 369 -22.55 -13.79 27.41
CA LYS A 369 -21.48 -13.30 28.30
C LYS A 369 -21.97 -12.37 29.41
N ASP A 370 -23.21 -11.88 29.34
CA ASP A 370 -23.77 -11.04 30.41
C ASP A 370 -23.84 -11.83 31.73
N PRO A 371 -23.13 -11.39 32.79
CA PRO A 371 -23.14 -12.08 34.07
C PRO A 371 -24.54 -12.07 34.73
N SER A 372 -25.38 -11.07 34.43
CA SER A 372 -26.71 -10.88 34.99
C SER A 372 -27.82 -11.64 34.25
N ALA A 373 -27.56 -12.11 33.02
CA ALA A 373 -28.53 -12.83 32.23
C ALA A 373 -28.75 -14.28 32.71
N ASP A 374 -30.02 -14.73 32.72
CA ASP A 374 -30.42 -16.09 33.02
C ASP A 374 -30.40 -16.96 31.76
N GLN A 375 -29.72 -18.10 31.82
CA GLN A 375 -29.55 -19.03 30.71
C GLN A 375 -30.90 -19.56 30.17
N ARG A 376 -31.90 -19.78 31.03
CA ARG A 376 -33.23 -20.26 30.63
C ARG A 376 -33.97 -19.22 29.82
N ILE A 377 -33.92 -17.96 30.25
CA ILE A 377 -34.55 -16.84 29.52
C ILE A 377 -33.90 -16.68 28.15
N VAL A 378 -32.57 -16.69 28.08
CA VAL A 378 -31.85 -16.60 26.80
C VAL A 378 -32.22 -17.78 25.89
N HIS A 379 -32.31 -19.00 26.43
CA HIS A 379 -32.73 -20.18 25.68
C HIS A 379 -34.15 -20.06 25.13
N ASP A 380 -35.11 -19.68 25.97
CA ASP A 380 -36.53 -19.59 25.61
C ASP A 380 -36.80 -18.47 24.58
N GLU A 381 -36.13 -17.33 24.71
CA GLU A 381 -36.28 -16.22 23.78
C GLU A 381 -35.55 -16.42 22.45
N THR A 382 -34.33 -16.97 22.47
CA THR A 382 -33.56 -17.23 21.22
C THR A 382 -34.06 -18.45 20.47
N LYS A 383 -34.68 -19.41 21.17
CA LYS A 383 -35.07 -20.73 20.64
C LYS A 383 -33.89 -21.47 19.99
N ALA A 384 -32.69 -21.24 20.50
CA ALA A 384 -31.49 -21.95 20.06
C ALA A 384 -31.51 -23.41 20.53
N ASN A 385 -30.85 -24.31 19.81
CA ASN A 385 -30.73 -25.73 20.22
C ASN A 385 -29.91 -25.88 21.50
N ALA A 386 -28.94 -25.00 21.71
CA ALA A 386 -28.16 -24.94 22.95
C ALA A 386 -27.79 -23.49 23.28
N VAL A 387 -27.73 -23.19 24.58
CA VAL A 387 -27.22 -21.91 25.10
C VAL A 387 -26.16 -22.19 26.14
N ARG A 388 -25.02 -21.49 26.07
CA ARG A 388 -23.88 -21.68 26.98
C ARG A 388 -23.39 -20.33 27.51
N LYS A 389 -23.16 -20.24 28.82
CA LYS A 389 -22.58 -19.05 29.46
C LYS A 389 -21.07 -19.06 29.30
N LEU A 390 -20.47 -17.93 28.95
CA LEU A 390 -19.02 -17.72 28.91
C LEU A 390 -18.61 -16.50 29.73
N SER A 391 -17.31 -16.40 30.01
CA SER A 391 -16.68 -15.18 30.50
C SER A 391 -16.72 -14.09 29.44
N THR A 392 -16.73 -12.82 29.86
CA THR A 392 -16.58 -11.66 28.97
C THR A 392 -15.17 -11.55 28.38
N ARG A 393 -14.18 -12.16 29.05
CA ARG A 393 -12.77 -12.10 28.67
C ARG A 393 -12.50 -12.63 27.26
N GLY A 394 -11.66 -11.92 26.51
CA GLY A 394 -11.27 -12.26 25.14
C GLY A 394 -12.37 -12.07 24.09
N GLY A 395 -13.50 -11.47 24.48
CA GLY A 395 -14.55 -11.02 23.58
C GLY A 395 -15.21 -12.15 22.77
N ASN A 396 -15.44 -11.92 21.48
CA ASN A 396 -16.01 -12.94 20.60
C ASN A 396 -14.95 -13.97 20.14
N ASN A 397 -13.68 -13.57 20.06
CA ASN A 397 -12.58 -14.46 19.71
C ASN A 397 -12.44 -15.64 20.64
N ALA A 398 -12.51 -15.39 21.95
CA ALA A 398 -12.52 -16.45 22.95
C ALA A 398 -13.73 -17.38 22.79
N ALA A 399 -14.92 -16.85 22.43
CA ALA A 399 -16.11 -17.68 22.20
C ALA A 399 -15.95 -18.59 20.96
N TRP A 400 -15.42 -18.09 19.85
CA TRP A 400 -15.14 -18.88 18.65
C TRP A 400 -14.13 -20.00 18.92
N LEU A 401 -13.03 -19.69 19.60
CA LEU A 401 -12.02 -20.68 19.98
C LEU A 401 -12.58 -21.71 20.97
N THR A 402 -13.35 -21.29 21.97
CA THR A 402 -13.98 -22.18 22.94
C THR A 402 -14.92 -23.16 22.23
N HIS A 403 -15.72 -22.69 21.28
CA HIS A 403 -16.55 -23.58 20.46
C HIS A 403 -15.73 -24.61 19.70
N ILE A 404 -14.68 -24.18 18.99
CA ILE A 404 -13.78 -25.08 18.24
C ILE A 404 -13.16 -26.15 19.15
N ILE A 405 -12.68 -25.76 20.32
CA ILE A 405 -11.98 -26.63 21.28
C ILE A 405 -12.94 -27.62 21.94
N ASP A 406 -14.09 -27.15 22.40
CA ASP A 406 -15.07 -27.95 23.13
C ASP A 406 -15.80 -28.93 22.20
N MET A 407 -16.12 -28.48 20.99
CA MET A 407 -16.83 -29.29 19.99
C MET A 407 -15.89 -30.06 19.08
N TRP A 408 -14.59 -30.16 19.39
CA TRP A 408 -13.56 -30.70 18.48
C TRP A 408 -13.93 -32.04 17.82
N ASN A 409 -14.60 -32.94 18.55
CA ASN A 409 -15.01 -34.27 18.07
C ASN A 409 -16.42 -34.30 17.44
N GLU A 410 -17.15 -33.20 17.49
CA GLU A 410 -18.54 -33.08 17.05
C GLU A 410 -18.79 -31.85 16.16
N LEU A 411 -17.76 -31.21 15.62
CA LEU A 411 -17.86 -30.10 14.66
C LEU A 411 -18.75 -30.49 13.47
N ALA A 412 -19.69 -29.62 13.08
CA ALA A 412 -20.44 -29.78 11.84
C ALA A 412 -19.56 -29.65 10.59
N GLU A 413 -20.08 -30.09 9.43
CA GLU A 413 -19.36 -30.00 8.15
C GLU A 413 -18.94 -28.55 7.84
N HIS A 414 -19.85 -27.60 8.06
CA HIS A 414 -19.57 -26.17 8.09
C HIS A 414 -20.08 -25.55 9.40
N THR A 415 -19.36 -24.55 9.89
CA THR A 415 -19.76 -23.73 11.04
C THR A 415 -19.79 -22.27 10.63
N LEU A 416 -20.94 -21.61 10.85
CA LEU A 416 -21.14 -20.18 10.66
C LEU A 416 -20.96 -19.45 12.00
N PHE A 417 -20.02 -18.53 12.06
CA PHE A 417 -19.73 -17.73 13.25
C PHE A 417 -20.20 -16.29 13.07
N LEU A 418 -21.06 -15.82 13.98
CA LEU A 418 -21.70 -14.51 13.92
C LEU A 418 -21.61 -13.77 15.26
N ASP A 419 -21.55 -12.45 15.15
CA ASP A 419 -21.69 -11.53 16.27
C ASP A 419 -23.17 -11.19 16.54
N GLY A 420 -23.52 -11.01 17.82
CA GLY A 420 -24.88 -10.76 18.29
C GLY A 420 -25.51 -9.46 17.80
N SER A 421 -24.71 -8.50 17.35
CA SER A 421 -25.21 -7.23 16.81
C SER A 421 -25.91 -7.37 15.46
N PHE A 422 -25.61 -8.44 14.71
CA PHE A 422 -26.12 -8.72 13.36
C PHE A 422 -26.06 -7.53 12.39
N GLN A 423 -25.09 -6.63 12.56
CA GLN A 423 -24.88 -5.53 11.63
C GLN A 423 -24.63 -6.07 10.22
N ASN A 424 -25.34 -5.53 9.23
CA ASN A 424 -25.28 -5.98 7.83
C ASN A 424 -25.79 -7.41 7.56
N LEU A 425 -26.66 -7.98 8.41
CA LEU A 425 -27.20 -9.33 8.23
C LEU A 425 -27.74 -9.60 6.81
N GLU A 426 -28.50 -8.67 6.25
CA GLU A 426 -29.03 -8.78 4.88
C GLU A 426 -27.90 -8.92 3.84
N LYS A 427 -26.86 -8.10 3.94
CA LYS A 427 -25.72 -8.15 3.02
C LYS A 427 -24.87 -9.41 3.21
N MET A 428 -24.74 -9.91 4.45
CA MET A 428 -24.11 -11.21 4.73
C MET A 428 -24.92 -12.35 4.11
N ALA A 429 -26.24 -12.32 4.23
CA ALA A 429 -27.13 -13.28 3.61
C ALA A 429 -26.98 -13.32 2.07
N GLU A 430 -26.83 -12.17 1.42
CA GLU A 430 -26.55 -12.12 -0.02
C GLU A 430 -25.21 -12.76 -0.39
N ARG A 431 -24.17 -12.52 0.40
CA ARG A 431 -22.85 -13.15 0.21
C ARG A 431 -22.91 -14.67 0.38
N ILE A 432 -23.58 -15.14 1.43
CA ILE A 432 -23.82 -16.56 1.67
C ILE A 432 -24.54 -17.16 0.46
N TYR A 433 -25.64 -16.54 0.01
CA TYR A 433 -26.39 -17.03 -1.15
C TYR A 433 -25.54 -17.12 -2.43
N ASP A 434 -24.67 -16.14 -2.66
CA ASP A 434 -23.90 -16.06 -3.90
C ASP A 434 -22.66 -16.96 -3.92
N TYR A 435 -22.06 -17.24 -2.76
CA TYR A 435 -20.76 -17.91 -2.64
C TYR A 435 -20.78 -19.25 -1.90
N TYR A 436 -21.66 -19.46 -0.91
CA TYR A 436 -21.64 -20.68 -0.11
C TYR A 436 -21.97 -21.93 -0.95
N GLY A 437 -21.23 -23.01 -0.71
CA GLY A 437 -21.42 -24.29 -1.36
C GLY A 437 -20.76 -25.44 -0.60
N PRO A 438 -20.93 -26.69 -1.07
CA PRO A 438 -20.40 -27.87 -0.37
C PRO A 438 -18.87 -27.89 -0.29
N GLU A 439 -18.19 -27.25 -1.24
CA GLU A 439 -16.72 -27.12 -1.24
C GLU A 439 -16.22 -25.87 -0.50
N THR A 440 -17.09 -25.09 0.14
CA THR A 440 -16.65 -23.94 0.93
C THR A 440 -15.67 -24.39 2.01
N GLY A 441 -14.45 -23.89 1.94
CA GLY A 441 -13.43 -24.11 2.96
C GLY A 441 -13.52 -23.03 4.03
N VAL A 442 -13.32 -21.77 3.63
CA VAL A 442 -13.60 -20.61 4.49
C VAL A 442 -14.10 -19.44 3.66
N LEU A 443 -15.29 -18.93 3.99
CA LEU A 443 -15.95 -17.78 3.37
C LEU A 443 -16.00 -16.64 4.38
N SER A 444 -15.35 -15.52 4.04
CA SER A 444 -15.41 -14.31 4.86
C SER A 444 -16.76 -13.60 4.71
N LEU A 445 -17.33 -13.19 5.85
CA LEU A 445 -18.52 -12.34 5.90
C LEU A 445 -18.17 -10.91 6.37
N ALA A 446 -16.87 -10.58 6.40
CA ALA A 446 -16.44 -9.24 6.75
C ALA A 446 -16.91 -8.20 5.71
N PRO A 447 -17.16 -6.94 6.11
CA PRO A 447 -17.56 -5.88 5.20
C PRO A 447 -16.56 -5.65 4.06
N SER A 448 -15.27 -5.80 4.36
CA SER A 448 -14.18 -5.75 3.39
C SER A 448 -13.02 -6.66 3.79
N LEU A 449 -12.26 -7.05 2.77
CA LEU A 449 -10.99 -7.75 2.88
C LEU A 449 -9.87 -6.79 2.48
N SER A 450 -8.67 -7.03 3.00
CA SER A 450 -7.52 -6.16 2.78
C SER A 450 -6.24 -6.97 2.78
N ARG A 451 -5.17 -6.37 2.24
CA ARG A 451 -3.84 -6.97 2.26
C ARG A 451 -2.89 -6.09 3.04
N CYS A 452 -1.96 -6.72 3.74
CA CYS A 452 -0.90 -6.03 4.47
C CYS A 452 0.40 -6.83 4.39
N ALA A 453 1.56 -6.17 4.37
CA ALA A 453 2.85 -6.87 4.45
C ALA A 453 2.94 -7.62 5.78
N CYS A 454 3.16 -8.94 5.77
CA CYS A 454 2.97 -9.71 7.00
C CYS A 454 3.81 -9.22 8.19
N HIS A 455 5.09 -8.94 7.95
CA HIS A 455 6.04 -8.47 8.98
C HIS A 455 5.79 -7.04 9.46
N GLN A 456 4.97 -6.27 8.74
CA GLN A 456 4.68 -4.87 9.02
C GLN A 456 3.21 -4.58 8.76
N CYS A 457 2.35 -5.47 9.25
CA CYS A 457 0.94 -5.42 8.92
C CYS A 457 0.30 -4.22 9.61
N LYS A 458 0.02 -3.15 8.86
CA LYS A 458 -0.70 -1.99 9.38
C LYS A 458 -2.20 -2.17 9.20
N ASP A 459 -3.04 -1.64 10.12
CA ASP A 459 -4.49 -1.68 9.96
C ASP A 459 -4.90 -0.95 8.68
N PRO A 460 -5.39 -1.67 7.66
CA PRO A 460 -5.81 -1.04 6.42
C PRO A 460 -7.21 -0.37 6.54
N PHE A 461 -7.86 -0.46 7.71
CA PHE A 461 -9.23 -0.04 7.93
C PHE A 461 -9.44 1.26 8.73
N GLY A 462 -8.39 1.96 9.18
CA GLY A 462 -8.55 3.37 9.62
C GLY A 462 -7.64 3.90 10.72
N THR A 463 -6.79 3.09 11.33
CA THR A 463 -5.85 3.54 12.37
C THR A 463 -4.41 3.32 11.91
N GLU A 464 -3.47 4.21 12.25
CA GLU A 464 -2.04 4.04 11.96
C GLU A 464 -1.39 2.91 12.80
N GLU A 465 -2.13 1.83 13.04
CA GLU A 465 -1.77 0.73 13.93
C GLU A 465 -0.99 -0.33 13.18
N SER A 466 -0.01 -0.91 13.86
CA SER A 466 0.68 -2.11 13.40
C SER A 466 0.16 -3.33 14.17
N TRP A 467 -0.42 -4.30 13.47
CA TRP A 467 -0.73 -5.64 13.97
C TRP A 467 0.53 -6.49 14.02
N TYR A 468 1.48 -6.14 14.90
CA TYR A 468 2.81 -6.77 14.94
C TYR A 468 2.79 -8.24 15.38
N ARG A 469 1.66 -8.78 15.86
CA ARG A 469 1.46 -10.22 16.17
C ARG A 469 0.96 -11.06 14.99
N VAL A 470 0.68 -10.46 13.83
CA VAL A 470 0.27 -11.19 12.63
C VAL A 470 1.30 -12.24 12.18
N PRO A 471 2.63 -11.98 12.21
CA PRO A 471 3.64 -12.99 11.91
C PRO A 471 3.57 -14.22 12.81
N GLU A 472 3.38 -14.04 14.11
CA GLU A 472 3.30 -15.11 15.10
C GLU A 472 1.99 -15.91 14.97
N ILE A 473 0.88 -15.22 14.70
CA ILE A 473 -0.40 -15.87 14.38
C ILE A 473 -0.22 -16.72 13.11
N PHE A 474 0.35 -16.15 12.04
CA PHE A 474 0.60 -16.87 10.80
C PHE A 474 1.44 -18.12 11.06
N ALA A 475 2.57 -17.97 11.75
CA ALA A 475 3.48 -19.07 12.05
C ALA A 475 2.81 -20.18 12.87
N SER A 476 1.98 -19.81 13.83
CA SER A 476 1.27 -20.79 14.69
C SER A 476 0.29 -21.66 13.90
N PHE A 477 -0.48 -21.08 12.97
CA PHE A 477 -1.53 -21.80 12.22
C PHE A 477 -1.03 -22.45 10.93
N ASN A 478 -0.05 -21.86 10.27
CA ASN A 478 0.48 -22.35 9.01
C ASN A 478 1.67 -23.29 9.21
N GLY A 479 2.40 -23.16 10.34
CA GLY A 479 3.60 -23.95 10.62
C GLY A 479 4.85 -23.48 9.86
N ASP A 480 4.77 -22.31 9.22
CA ASP A 480 5.83 -21.70 8.42
C ASP A 480 6.04 -20.24 8.83
N PHE A 481 7.24 -19.72 8.61
CA PHE A 481 7.49 -18.29 8.82
C PHE A 481 6.62 -17.44 7.90
N CYS A 482 6.29 -16.24 8.36
CA CYS A 482 5.45 -15.37 7.57
C CYS A 482 6.13 -14.98 6.24
N PRO A 483 5.42 -15.05 5.11
CA PRO A 483 6.01 -14.70 3.82
C PRO A 483 6.48 -13.25 3.81
N ALA A 484 7.49 -12.97 2.97
CA ALA A 484 7.96 -11.62 2.73
C ALA A 484 6.92 -10.72 2.04
N GLY A 485 5.87 -11.31 1.48
CA GLY A 485 4.79 -10.62 0.78
C GLY A 485 3.59 -10.24 1.67
N ASP A 486 2.51 -9.83 1.00
CA ASP A 486 1.28 -9.43 1.65
C ASP A 486 0.44 -10.63 2.12
N VAL A 487 -0.20 -10.55 3.28
CA VAL A 487 -1.19 -11.52 3.77
C VAL A 487 -2.59 -10.90 3.78
N LEU A 488 -3.61 -11.75 3.68
CA LEU A 488 -5.02 -11.35 3.77
C LEU A 488 -5.46 -11.06 5.21
N LEU A 489 -6.07 -9.90 5.44
CA LEU A 489 -6.81 -9.58 6.66
C LEU A 489 -8.30 -9.34 6.38
N SER A 490 -9.15 -9.79 7.31
CA SER A 490 -10.58 -9.49 7.34
C SER A 490 -10.88 -8.32 8.28
N GLN A 491 -11.86 -7.49 7.94
CA GLN A 491 -12.25 -6.37 8.80
C GLN A 491 -12.95 -6.79 10.09
N SER A 492 -13.58 -7.97 10.11
CA SER A 492 -14.28 -8.56 11.27
C SER A 492 -14.07 -10.07 11.36
N GLY A 493 -14.40 -10.65 12.51
CA GLY A 493 -14.31 -12.08 12.79
C GLY A 493 -15.54 -12.92 12.42
N GLN A 494 -16.33 -12.52 11.42
CA GLN A 494 -17.52 -13.26 10.99
C GLN A 494 -17.24 -14.04 9.70
N PHE A 495 -17.46 -15.34 9.70
CA PHE A 495 -17.11 -16.24 8.59
C PHE A 495 -17.86 -17.58 8.66
N ILE A 496 -17.88 -18.30 7.54
CA ILE A 496 -18.22 -19.73 7.48
C ILE A 496 -16.93 -20.51 7.25
N VAL A 497 -16.70 -21.59 8.01
CA VAL A 497 -15.52 -22.44 7.85
C VAL A 497 -15.87 -23.92 7.92
N SER A 498 -15.13 -24.76 7.20
CA SER A 498 -15.28 -26.22 7.21
C SER A 498 -14.59 -26.87 8.41
N ALA A 499 -15.13 -27.99 8.89
CA ALA A 499 -14.43 -28.80 9.89
C ALA A 499 -13.09 -29.34 9.37
N LYS A 500 -12.96 -29.58 8.05
CA LYS A 500 -11.72 -30.05 7.43
C LYS A 500 -10.58 -29.06 7.64
N ARG A 501 -10.84 -27.75 7.51
CA ARG A 501 -9.86 -26.68 7.77
C ARG A 501 -9.58 -26.49 9.24
N ILE A 502 -10.62 -26.44 10.08
CA ILE A 502 -10.45 -26.30 11.53
C ILE A 502 -9.53 -27.41 12.05
N ARG A 503 -9.82 -28.66 11.67
CA ARG A 503 -9.07 -29.83 12.12
C ARG A 503 -7.74 -30.05 11.38
N GLY A 504 -7.50 -29.28 10.33
CA GLY A 504 -6.22 -29.20 9.63
C GLY A 504 -5.10 -28.60 10.46
N THR A 505 -5.45 -27.79 11.45
CA THR A 505 -4.53 -27.23 12.45
C THR A 505 -4.61 -28.06 13.74
N PRO A 506 -3.49 -28.37 14.41
CA PRO A 506 -3.54 -29.08 15.69
C PRO A 506 -4.37 -28.35 16.76
N LYS A 507 -5.17 -29.11 17.53
CA LYS A 507 -6.04 -28.58 18.58
C LYS A 507 -5.33 -27.64 19.57
N HIS A 508 -4.11 -28.00 19.99
CA HIS A 508 -3.33 -27.23 20.97
C HIS A 508 -2.98 -25.81 20.52
N VAL A 509 -2.96 -25.54 19.20
CA VAL A 509 -2.75 -24.19 18.67
C VAL A 509 -3.96 -23.31 19.00
N TYR A 510 -5.19 -23.82 18.83
CA TYR A 510 -6.40 -23.12 19.23
C TYR A 510 -6.47 -22.90 20.75
N GLU A 511 -6.07 -23.91 21.53
CA GLU A 511 -6.00 -23.82 22.99
C GLU A 511 -5.02 -22.72 23.42
N SER A 512 -3.83 -22.67 22.80
CA SER A 512 -2.83 -21.63 23.08
C SER A 512 -3.33 -20.22 22.76
N MET A 513 -4.04 -20.03 21.63
CA MET A 513 -4.62 -18.72 21.28
C MET A 513 -5.72 -18.31 22.25
N ARG A 514 -6.54 -19.27 22.71
CA ARG A 514 -7.61 -19.00 23.69
C ARG A 514 -6.99 -18.56 25.01
N ASP A 515 -5.98 -19.28 25.48
CA ASP A 515 -5.32 -19.01 26.75
C ASP A 515 -4.63 -17.64 26.73
N LEU A 516 -4.04 -17.22 25.59
CA LEU A 516 -3.52 -15.86 25.38
C LEU A 516 -4.60 -14.79 25.38
N LEU A 517 -5.80 -15.07 24.86
CA LEU A 517 -6.90 -14.10 24.82
C LEU A 517 -7.61 -13.93 26.16
N THR A 518 -7.56 -14.95 27.01
CA THR A 518 -8.23 -14.96 28.32
C THR A 518 -7.25 -14.81 29.48
N SER A 519 -5.99 -14.46 29.20
CA SER A 519 -4.96 -14.30 30.22
C SER A 519 -5.32 -13.23 31.24
N ASP A 520 -4.72 -13.33 32.42
CA ASP A 520 -4.85 -12.32 33.46
C ASP A 520 -4.04 -11.05 33.13
N ASP A 521 -4.38 -9.92 33.75
CA ASP A 521 -3.79 -8.59 33.47
C ASP A 521 -2.26 -8.53 33.62
N ASP A 522 -1.67 -9.43 34.41
CA ASP A 522 -0.23 -9.53 34.65
C ASP A 522 0.54 -10.29 33.55
N HIS A 523 -0.18 -10.92 32.62
CA HIS A 523 0.43 -11.68 31.53
C HIS A 523 1.14 -10.77 30.51
N TRP A 524 2.28 -11.24 29.98
CA TRP A 524 3.15 -10.45 29.10
C TRP A 524 2.45 -9.93 27.83
N ILE A 525 1.40 -10.63 27.37
CA ILE A 525 0.64 -10.24 26.19
C ILE A 525 -0.04 -8.88 26.34
N HIS A 526 -0.30 -8.44 27.58
CA HIS A 526 -0.89 -7.13 27.87
C HIS A 526 0.14 -6.00 27.92
N SER A 527 1.44 -6.32 27.88
CA SER A 527 2.56 -5.35 27.83
C SER A 527 2.95 -4.94 26.42
N ASP A 528 2.26 -5.48 25.44
CA ASP A 528 2.46 -5.26 24.02
C ASP A 528 2.29 -3.77 23.63
N LYS A 529 3.07 -3.32 22.63
CA LYS A 529 3.11 -1.90 22.24
C LYS A 529 1.79 -1.49 21.59
N LYS A 530 1.00 -0.70 22.33
CA LYS A 530 -0.25 -0.10 21.86
C LYS A 530 0.07 1.22 21.13
N LEU A 531 -0.42 1.38 19.91
CA LEU A 531 -0.36 2.64 19.15
C LEU A 531 -1.75 3.28 19.19
N GLY A 532 -1.82 4.60 19.39
CA GLY A 532 -3.10 5.33 19.41
C GLY A 532 -3.85 5.32 20.75
N TYR A 533 -5.19 5.33 20.69
CA TYR A 533 -6.10 5.51 21.83
C TYR A 533 -6.66 4.20 22.42
N PHE A 534 -6.11 3.04 22.03
CA PHE A 534 -6.67 1.75 22.43
C PHE A 534 -6.35 1.40 23.89
N THR A 535 -7.40 1.02 24.61
CA THR A 535 -7.31 0.30 25.88
C THR A 535 -7.13 -1.19 25.59
N ASP A 536 -6.48 -1.88 26.52
CA ASP A 536 -6.25 -3.32 26.48
C ASP A 536 -7.06 -3.95 27.59
N ASP A 537 -8.38 -3.83 27.44
CA ASP A 537 -9.33 -4.35 28.40
C ASP A 537 -9.40 -5.87 28.27
N LEU A 538 -9.52 -6.60 29.38
CA LEU A 538 -9.59 -8.07 29.35
C LEU A 538 -10.74 -8.61 28.47
N ASP A 539 -11.81 -7.84 28.30
CA ASP A 539 -12.96 -8.19 27.47
C ASP A 539 -12.74 -7.90 25.97
N ASP A 540 -11.80 -7.02 25.62
CA ASP A 540 -11.44 -6.62 24.25
C ASP A 540 -9.93 -6.35 24.14
N PRO A 541 -9.08 -7.39 24.34
CA PRO A 541 -7.64 -7.21 24.42
C PRO A 541 -7.06 -6.82 23.07
N PHE A 542 -5.94 -6.09 23.08
CA PHE A 542 -5.27 -5.62 21.88
C PHE A 542 -4.88 -6.79 20.95
N PHE A 543 -4.36 -7.89 21.53
CA PHE A 543 -4.10 -9.12 20.78
C PHE A 543 -5.38 -9.69 20.14
N GLY A 544 -6.53 -9.58 20.81
CA GLY A 544 -7.83 -9.97 20.28
C GLY A 544 -8.21 -9.24 19.00
N ARG A 545 -7.91 -7.94 18.90
CA ARG A 545 -8.16 -7.17 17.66
C ARG A 545 -7.28 -7.63 16.51
N ALA A 546 -5.99 -7.91 16.77
CA ALA A 546 -5.08 -8.45 15.77
C ALA A 546 -5.54 -9.85 15.31
N PHE A 547 -5.96 -10.69 16.25
CA PHE A 547 -6.43 -12.04 15.98
C PHE A 547 -7.75 -12.04 15.21
N GLU A 548 -8.69 -11.15 15.53
CA GLU A 548 -9.97 -11.02 14.81
C GLU A 548 -9.77 -10.77 13.32
N LYS A 549 -8.76 -9.96 12.95
CA LYS A 549 -8.45 -9.69 11.54
C LYS A 549 -7.75 -10.85 10.84
N SER A 550 -7.21 -11.79 11.62
CA SER A 550 -6.35 -12.88 11.16
C SER A 550 -7.10 -14.21 11.03
N TRP A 551 -8.42 -14.26 11.19
CA TRP A 551 -9.19 -15.51 11.08
C TRP A 551 -9.00 -16.23 9.74
N MET A 552 -8.93 -15.49 8.64
CA MET A 552 -8.65 -16.08 7.32
C MET A 552 -7.27 -16.75 7.27
N ILE A 553 -6.26 -16.13 7.92
CA ILE A 553 -4.91 -16.70 8.07
C ILE A 553 -4.95 -17.95 8.95
N ALA A 554 -5.72 -17.92 10.05
CA ALA A 554 -5.85 -19.04 10.99
C ALA A 554 -6.44 -20.30 10.32
N PHE A 555 -7.26 -20.12 9.28
CA PHE A 555 -7.81 -21.22 8.47
C PHE A 555 -7.05 -21.46 7.16
N GLN A 556 -5.79 -21.01 7.08
CA GLN A 556 -4.88 -21.24 5.94
C GLN A 556 -5.51 -20.73 4.62
N CYS A 557 -6.15 -19.56 4.70
CA CYS A 557 -6.73 -18.81 3.59
C CYS A 557 -6.16 -17.39 3.57
N GLY A 558 -4.84 -17.28 3.57
CA GLY A 558 -4.11 -16.02 3.64
C GLY A 558 -3.81 -15.33 2.31
N ASP A 559 -4.36 -15.83 1.18
CA ASP A 559 -4.04 -15.32 -0.16
C ASP A 559 -4.52 -13.87 -0.35
N PRO A 560 -3.61 -12.89 -0.53
CA PRO A 560 -3.94 -11.47 -0.64
C PRO A 560 -4.77 -11.16 -1.89
N ARG A 561 -4.80 -12.04 -2.91
CA ARG A 561 -5.65 -11.85 -4.10
C ARG A 561 -7.13 -11.75 -3.75
N LEU A 562 -7.56 -12.39 -2.66
CA LEU A 562 -8.94 -12.31 -2.17
C LEU A 562 -9.35 -10.88 -1.78
N ALA A 563 -8.40 -10.03 -1.39
CA ALA A 563 -8.67 -8.62 -1.11
C ALA A 563 -9.07 -7.83 -2.37
N GLU A 564 -8.57 -8.24 -3.54
CA GLU A 564 -8.83 -7.60 -4.82
C GLU A 564 -10.03 -8.23 -5.54
N SER A 565 -10.21 -9.55 -5.41
CA SER A 565 -11.27 -10.28 -6.10
C SER A 565 -12.59 -10.33 -5.36
N CYS A 566 -12.60 -10.22 -4.03
CA CYS A 566 -13.83 -10.27 -3.26
C CYS A 566 -14.55 -8.91 -3.35
N PRO A 567 -15.83 -8.89 -3.79
CA PRO A 567 -16.59 -7.66 -3.87
C PRO A 567 -16.92 -7.11 -2.46
N ILE A 568 -17.27 -5.83 -2.36
CA ILE A 568 -17.65 -5.21 -1.07
C ILE A 568 -18.93 -5.87 -0.54
N LEU A 569 -19.08 -6.02 0.77
CA LEU A 569 -20.27 -6.64 1.35
C LEU A 569 -21.56 -5.91 0.91
N GLY A 570 -22.48 -6.67 0.30
CA GLY A 570 -23.72 -6.17 -0.33
C GLY A 570 -23.67 -6.11 -1.87
N GLU A 571 -22.50 -6.31 -2.49
CA GLU A 571 -22.41 -6.46 -3.94
C GLU A 571 -22.60 -7.94 -4.35
N ARG A 572 -23.42 -8.14 -5.40
CA ARG A 572 -23.80 -9.45 -5.90
C ARG A 572 -22.74 -10.07 -6.81
N ARG A 573 -22.54 -11.38 -6.70
CA ARG A 573 -21.68 -12.15 -7.61
C ARG A 573 -22.33 -12.24 -9.00
N GLN A 574 -21.59 -11.88 -10.04
CA GLN A 574 -22.03 -12.14 -11.42
C GLN A 574 -21.87 -13.64 -11.74
N PRO A 575 -22.83 -14.28 -12.45
CA PRO A 575 -22.83 -15.72 -12.68
C PRO A 575 -21.56 -16.28 -13.33
N GLN A 576 -20.87 -15.49 -14.15
CA GLN A 576 -19.64 -15.90 -14.82
C GLN A 576 -18.41 -15.98 -13.91
N TYR A 577 -18.46 -15.35 -12.72
CA TYR A 577 -17.31 -15.32 -11.82
C TYR A 577 -17.25 -16.58 -10.94
N PRO A 578 -16.05 -17.11 -10.68
CA PRO A 578 -15.91 -18.34 -9.91
C PRO A 578 -16.23 -18.12 -8.42
N LEU A 579 -16.54 -19.21 -7.72
CA LEU A 579 -16.91 -19.19 -6.30
C LEU A 579 -15.73 -18.84 -5.39
N ASP A 580 -14.49 -19.06 -5.82
CA ASP A 580 -13.26 -18.81 -5.05
C ASP A 580 -12.84 -17.33 -4.98
N ARG A 581 -13.64 -16.40 -5.52
CA ARG A 581 -13.33 -14.96 -5.47
C ARG A 581 -13.40 -14.34 -4.07
N CYS A 582 -14.18 -14.91 -3.15
CA CYS A 582 -14.33 -14.39 -1.79
C CYS A 582 -14.17 -15.47 -0.70
N GLN A 583 -13.63 -16.63 -1.07
CA GLN A 583 -13.45 -17.75 -0.16
C GLN A 583 -12.31 -18.65 -0.64
N CYS A 584 -11.72 -19.41 0.28
CA CYS A 584 -10.93 -20.57 -0.10
C CYS A 584 -11.82 -21.81 -0.15
N LEU A 585 -11.64 -22.63 -1.19
CA LEU A 585 -12.40 -23.88 -1.38
C LEU A 585 -11.58 -25.08 -0.89
N ASP A 586 -12.26 -26.09 -0.38
CA ASP A 586 -11.70 -27.39 0.01
C ASP A 586 -11.95 -28.43 -1.08
N ARG A 587 -11.35 -28.20 -2.26
CA ARG A 587 -11.48 -29.12 -3.39
C ARG A 587 -10.85 -30.47 -3.07
N ASN A 588 -11.49 -31.53 -3.53
CA ASN A 588 -10.92 -32.87 -3.47
C ASN A 588 -9.73 -32.96 -4.44
N PRO A 589 -8.50 -33.32 -4.00
CA PRO A 589 -7.35 -33.47 -4.90
C PRO A 589 -7.58 -34.46 -6.04
N ALA A 590 -8.50 -35.43 -5.86
CA ALA A 590 -8.84 -36.43 -6.87
C ALA A 590 -9.83 -35.95 -7.95
N ASP A 591 -10.51 -34.80 -7.76
CA ASP A 591 -11.41 -34.20 -8.74
C ASP A 591 -11.28 -32.66 -8.73
N PRO A 592 -10.26 -32.10 -9.40
CA PRO A 592 -9.94 -30.67 -9.35
C PRO A 592 -10.98 -29.76 -10.02
N LYS A 593 -11.98 -30.32 -10.72
CA LYS A 593 -13.06 -29.56 -11.36
C LYS A 593 -14.24 -29.29 -10.43
N GLY A 594 -14.35 -30.02 -9.32
CA GLY A 594 -15.45 -29.92 -8.35
C GLY A 594 -16.81 -30.30 -8.95
N PRO A 595 -17.83 -30.57 -8.13
CA PRO A 595 -19.20 -30.66 -8.61
C PRO A 595 -19.64 -29.30 -9.17
N LYS A 596 -20.33 -29.30 -10.32
CA LYS A 596 -20.92 -28.08 -10.90
C LYS A 596 -21.77 -27.39 -9.82
N PRO A 597 -21.63 -26.06 -9.64
CA PRO A 597 -22.39 -25.34 -8.62
C PRO A 597 -23.88 -25.61 -8.84
N ALA A 598 -24.55 -26.10 -7.78
CA ALA A 598 -25.99 -26.25 -7.79
C ALA A 598 -26.59 -24.89 -8.17
N ARG A 599 -27.32 -24.83 -9.29
CA ARG A 599 -28.07 -23.63 -9.68
C ARG A 599 -29.15 -23.43 -8.62
N ILE A 600 -28.86 -22.64 -7.60
CA ILE A 600 -29.88 -22.15 -6.69
C ILE A 600 -30.85 -21.33 -7.55
N ALA A 601 -32.09 -21.80 -7.66
CA ALA A 601 -33.09 -21.15 -8.47
C ALA A 601 -33.27 -19.71 -7.99
N ARG A 602 -33.03 -18.74 -8.88
CA ARG A 602 -33.29 -17.32 -8.63
C ARG A 602 -34.80 -17.10 -8.43
N ARG A 603 -35.29 -17.19 -7.20
CA ARG A 603 -36.55 -16.56 -6.82
C ARG A 603 -36.23 -15.31 -6.02
N HIS A 604 -36.81 -14.20 -6.48
CA HIS A 604 -36.61 -12.84 -5.98
C HIS A 604 -36.63 -12.77 -4.45
N VAL A 605 -35.49 -12.43 -3.85
CA VAL A 605 -35.44 -11.80 -2.54
C VAL A 605 -35.87 -10.34 -2.76
N ARG A 606 -37.17 -10.09 -2.67
CA ARG A 606 -37.70 -8.76 -2.35
C ARG A 606 -38.49 -8.96 -1.06
N LYS A 607 -38.01 -8.32 0.00
CA LYS A 607 -38.52 -8.32 1.39
C LYS A 607 -38.01 -9.47 2.26
N VAL A 608 -36.89 -9.22 2.93
CA VAL A 608 -36.67 -9.66 4.32
C VAL A 608 -36.53 -8.38 5.14
#